data_AF-A0A2S0JR18-F1
#
_entry.id   AF-A0A2S0JR18-F1
#
_cell.length_a   1.000
_cell.length_b   1.000
_cell.length_c   1.000
_cell.angle_alpha   90.00
_cell.angle_beta   90.00
_cell.angle_gamma   90.00
#
_symmetry.space_group_name_H-M   'P 1'
#
loop_
_entity.id
_entity.type
_entity.pdbx_description
1 polymer ?
#
loop_
_entity_poly.entity_id
_entity_poly.type
_entity_poly.pdbx_seq_one_letter_code
_entity_poly.pdbx_strand_id
1 'polypeptide(L)'
;MGIRIDSPIVALTKKIYTKKAVIGVIGLGYVGLPLALEITSKDFQVIGFDKDHGKIDKLKAGHSYIADISNAIIHKAVTEEKFEPANDFSKLAHADVIIICVPTPTTADGAPNISYIEEAAIAIQQNISTNTLIILESTTYPGTTEQIVQPILEKSNFVIGQDIFLAYSPERVDPGNVSFSVSNTPKVVGGITEACLEVSKLFYETALNTNVFTVTSPKIAEMEKLLENTFRQINIALVNELSRICHKMDIDVWEVIEAASTKPYGFMPFTPGPGVGGHCIPVDPKYLSWASQQHGIPATLIEAADRINDSMPSFVVDRLNRYLVAQNKKLDEAEIVVIGVAYKPNINDFRESPALQVIDELKRAQCELKIVDPFIESFTIKEEVFNTVLLTETLVQKADAVLILTNHKNIDYALIDQQAALIFDTRNTHFLFKNEKYYKL
;
A
#
# COMPACT_ATOMS: atom_id res chain seq x y z
N MET A 1 -35.75 15.81 -39.67
CA MET A 1 -34.71 15.96 -38.62
C MET A 1 -34.18 14.57 -38.32
N GLY A 2 -33.02 14.21 -38.87
CA GLY A 2 -32.39 12.92 -38.56
C GLY A 2 -31.86 12.94 -37.14
N ILE A 3 -32.27 11.98 -36.32
CA ILE A 3 -31.71 11.73 -34.99
C ILE A 3 -30.24 11.35 -35.21
N ARG A 4 -29.31 12.26 -34.88
CA ARG A 4 -27.90 11.86 -34.76
C ARG A 4 -27.80 11.00 -33.51
N ILE A 5 -27.66 9.70 -33.71
CA ILE A 5 -27.23 8.79 -32.65
C ILE A 5 -25.74 9.08 -32.46
N ASP A 6 -25.39 9.77 -31.38
CA ASP A 6 -23.99 9.97 -31.01
C ASP A 6 -23.31 8.60 -30.88
N SER A 7 -22.06 8.46 -31.35
CA SER A 7 -21.35 7.19 -31.19
C SER A 7 -21.17 6.86 -29.69
N PRO A 8 -21.06 5.57 -29.31
CA PRO A 8 -20.79 5.13 -27.94
C PRO A 8 -19.78 5.97 -27.16
N ILE A 9 -18.63 6.25 -27.78
CA ILE A 9 -17.56 7.05 -27.20
C ILE A 9 -17.98 8.52 -26.99
N VAL A 10 -18.73 9.13 -27.92
CA VAL A 10 -19.21 10.51 -27.79
C VAL A 10 -20.24 10.63 -26.66
N ALA A 11 -21.14 9.65 -26.54
CA ALA A 11 -22.14 9.64 -25.48
C ALA A 11 -21.49 9.53 -24.09
N LEU A 12 -20.54 8.59 -23.92
CA LEU A 12 -19.83 8.38 -22.66
C LEU A 12 -18.94 9.58 -22.30
N THR A 13 -18.11 10.06 -23.23
CA THR A 13 -17.23 11.22 -22.99
C THR A 13 -18.02 12.48 -22.60
N LYS A 14 -19.20 12.71 -23.20
CA LYS A 14 -20.10 13.80 -22.81
C LYS A 14 -20.62 13.64 -21.38
N LYS A 15 -21.00 12.43 -20.95
CA LYS A 15 -21.41 12.17 -19.56
C LYS A 15 -20.26 12.44 -18.58
N ILE A 16 -19.05 11.99 -18.90
CA ILE A 16 -17.85 12.22 -18.09
C ILE A 16 -17.57 13.73 -17.97
N TYR A 17 -17.48 14.44 -19.09
CA TYR A 17 -17.17 15.87 -19.11
C TYR A 17 -18.21 16.73 -18.37
N THR A 18 -19.49 16.35 -18.48
CA THR A 18 -20.59 17.04 -17.77
C THR A 18 -20.83 16.53 -16.36
N LYS A 19 -19.99 15.60 -15.87
CA LYS A 19 -20.09 14.96 -14.55
C LYS A 19 -21.42 14.26 -14.27
N LYS A 20 -22.08 13.81 -15.34
CA LYS A 20 -23.34 13.02 -15.28
C LYS A 20 -23.10 11.52 -15.36
N ALA A 21 -21.85 11.09 -15.56
CA ALA A 21 -21.49 9.69 -15.52
C ALA A 21 -21.63 9.15 -14.08
N VAL A 22 -22.22 7.97 -13.93
CA VAL A 22 -22.23 7.24 -12.65
C VAL A 22 -21.00 6.35 -12.58
N ILE A 23 -20.26 6.42 -11.47
CA ILE A 23 -18.99 5.70 -11.32
C ILE A 23 -19.18 4.54 -10.35
N GLY A 24 -18.89 3.32 -10.79
CA GLY A 24 -18.81 2.14 -9.96
C GLY A 24 -17.37 1.90 -9.50
N VAL A 25 -17.15 1.63 -8.22
CA VAL A 25 -15.83 1.22 -7.69
C VAL A 25 -15.97 -0.12 -6.99
N ILE A 26 -15.30 -1.17 -7.49
CA ILE A 26 -15.35 -2.53 -6.94
C ILE A 26 -14.15 -2.77 -6.03
N GLY A 27 -14.40 -3.10 -4.77
CA GLY A 27 -13.40 -3.29 -3.73
C GLY A 27 -13.18 -2.00 -2.95
N LEU A 28 -13.78 -1.90 -1.76
CA LEU A 28 -13.69 -0.71 -0.91
C LEU A 28 -12.54 -0.86 0.10
N GLY A 29 -11.38 -1.27 -0.39
CA GLY A 29 -10.17 -1.36 0.43
C GLY A 29 -9.45 -0.02 0.59
N TYR A 30 -8.17 -0.11 0.95
CA TYR A 30 -7.24 1.02 1.07
C TYR A 30 -7.00 1.79 -0.23
N VAL A 31 -7.41 1.24 -1.38
CA VAL A 31 -7.33 1.91 -2.70
C VAL A 31 -8.71 2.41 -3.11
N GLY A 32 -9.68 1.50 -3.25
CA GLY A 32 -10.97 1.85 -3.82
C GLY A 32 -11.82 2.80 -2.98
N LEU A 33 -11.78 2.73 -1.64
CA LEU A 33 -12.57 3.66 -0.82
C LEU A 33 -12.04 5.11 -0.89
N PRO A 34 -10.75 5.40 -0.71
CA PRO A 34 -10.20 6.74 -0.97
C PRO A 34 -10.51 7.25 -2.39
N LEU A 35 -10.34 6.41 -3.41
CA LEU A 35 -10.61 6.79 -4.80
C LEU A 35 -12.09 7.15 -5.00
N ALA A 36 -13.02 6.33 -4.49
CA ALA A 36 -14.45 6.60 -4.55
C ALA A 36 -14.80 7.94 -3.91
N LEU A 37 -14.25 8.24 -2.73
CA LEU A 37 -14.50 9.50 -2.02
C LEU A 37 -13.88 10.71 -2.73
N GLU A 38 -12.68 10.59 -3.32
CA GLU A 38 -12.08 11.66 -4.12
C GLU A 38 -12.94 11.96 -5.36
N ILE A 39 -13.44 10.93 -6.05
CA ILE A 39 -14.33 11.08 -7.21
C ILE A 39 -15.66 11.73 -6.80
N THR A 40 -16.25 11.29 -5.68
CA THR A 40 -17.44 11.93 -5.09
C THR A 40 -17.19 13.42 -4.78
N SER A 41 -15.99 13.76 -4.28
CA SER A 41 -15.62 15.16 -3.99
C SER A 41 -15.57 16.05 -5.24
N LYS A 42 -15.43 15.45 -6.44
CA LYS A 42 -15.50 16.15 -7.73
C LYS A 42 -16.90 16.18 -8.34
N ASP A 43 -17.94 15.91 -7.55
CA ASP A 43 -19.36 15.96 -7.93
C ASP A 43 -19.84 14.83 -8.87
N PHE A 44 -19.11 13.73 -8.95
CA PHE A 44 -19.63 12.51 -9.56
C PHE A 44 -20.51 11.74 -8.58
N GLN A 45 -21.54 11.08 -9.11
CA GLN A 45 -22.27 10.06 -8.36
C GLN A 45 -21.47 8.76 -8.37
N VAL A 46 -21.24 8.18 -7.19
CA VAL A 46 -20.42 6.97 -7.04
C VAL A 46 -21.21 5.87 -6.34
N ILE A 47 -21.13 4.65 -6.89
CA ILE A 47 -21.61 3.43 -6.25
C ILE A 47 -20.37 2.59 -5.88
N GLY A 48 -20.16 2.38 -4.58
CA GLY A 48 -19.05 1.57 -4.07
C GLY A 48 -19.49 0.15 -3.80
N PHE A 49 -18.83 -0.84 -4.39
CA PHE A 49 -19.17 -2.26 -4.27
C PHE A 49 -18.16 -3.01 -3.41
N ASP A 50 -18.62 -3.78 -2.42
CA ASP A 50 -17.79 -4.73 -1.69
C ASP A 50 -18.63 -5.95 -1.28
N LYS A 51 -18.00 -7.13 -1.21
CA LYS A 51 -18.66 -8.37 -0.76
C LYS A 51 -18.79 -8.43 0.77
N ASP A 52 -17.96 -7.68 1.48
CA ASP A 52 -17.98 -7.61 2.94
C ASP A 52 -19.16 -6.76 3.42
N HIS A 53 -20.22 -7.43 3.87
CA HIS A 53 -21.41 -6.80 4.45
C HIS A 53 -21.06 -5.87 5.63
N GLY A 54 -20.10 -6.25 6.47
CA GLY A 54 -19.70 -5.45 7.62
C GLY A 54 -19.08 -4.12 7.22
N LYS A 55 -18.29 -4.08 6.13
CA LYS A 55 -17.79 -2.82 5.56
C LYS A 55 -18.93 -1.97 5.01
N ILE A 56 -19.83 -2.57 4.24
CA ILE A 56 -20.96 -1.85 3.62
C ILE A 56 -21.86 -1.23 4.68
N ASP A 57 -22.21 -1.98 5.74
CA ASP A 57 -23.08 -1.48 6.81
C ASP A 57 -22.43 -0.32 7.57
N LYS A 58 -21.12 -0.39 7.86
CA LYS A 58 -20.38 0.73 8.46
C LYS A 58 -20.40 1.97 7.58
N LEU A 59 -20.14 1.83 6.27
CA LEU A 59 -20.12 2.95 5.34
C LEU A 59 -21.51 3.59 5.19
N LYS A 60 -22.57 2.78 5.09
CA LYS A 60 -23.95 3.27 5.06
C LYS A 60 -24.30 4.07 6.32
N ALA A 61 -23.76 3.67 7.46
CA ALA A 61 -23.88 4.41 8.72
C ALA A 61 -22.98 5.65 8.82
N GLY A 62 -22.19 5.97 7.78
CA GLY A 62 -21.27 7.11 7.78
C GLY A 62 -19.95 6.88 8.54
N HIS A 63 -19.60 5.62 8.82
CA HIS A 63 -18.41 5.27 9.60
C HIS A 63 -17.31 4.67 8.72
N SER A 64 -16.08 5.15 8.90
CA SER A 64 -14.88 4.57 8.29
C SER A 64 -14.40 3.36 9.09
N TYR A 65 -13.75 2.43 8.38
CA TYR A 65 -12.89 1.38 8.95
C TYR A 65 -11.41 1.57 8.55
N ILE A 66 -11.09 2.63 7.82
CA ILE A 66 -9.72 3.03 7.44
C ILE A 66 -9.38 4.27 8.25
N ALA A 67 -8.31 4.23 9.05
CA ALA A 67 -7.98 5.31 9.98
C ALA A 67 -7.74 6.66 9.28
N ASP A 68 -7.17 6.62 8.08
CA ASP A 68 -6.83 7.82 7.30
C ASP A 68 -8.06 8.51 6.67
N ILE A 69 -9.26 7.93 6.82
CA ILE A 69 -10.51 8.48 6.29
C ILE A 69 -11.43 8.84 7.45
N SER A 70 -11.75 10.13 7.57
CA SER A 70 -12.67 10.58 8.62
C SER A 70 -14.13 10.14 8.37
N ASN A 71 -14.84 9.80 9.45
CA ASN A 71 -16.28 9.54 9.40
C ASN A 71 -17.06 10.70 8.79
N ALA A 72 -16.62 11.95 9.03
CA ALA A 72 -17.28 13.14 8.50
C ALA A 72 -17.34 13.16 6.96
N ILE A 73 -16.28 12.71 6.28
CA ILE A 73 -16.24 12.66 4.80
C ILE A 73 -17.25 11.63 4.28
N ILE A 74 -17.26 10.43 4.86
CA ILE A 74 -18.17 9.35 4.45
C ILE A 74 -19.62 9.73 4.74
N HIS A 75 -19.88 10.22 5.96
CA HIS A 75 -21.21 10.65 6.38
C HIS A 75 -21.77 11.69 5.42
N LYS A 76 -20.99 12.74 5.11
CA LYS A 76 -21.39 13.77 4.14
C LYS A 76 -21.72 13.16 2.78
N ALA A 77 -20.81 12.35 2.22
CA ALA A 77 -20.97 11.75 0.90
C ALA A 77 -22.22 10.87 0.77
N VAL A 78 -22.55 10.10 1.82
CA VAL A 78 -23.75 9.27 1.88
C VAL A 78 -25.01 10.11 2.07
N THR A 79 -25.01 11.09 2.98
CA THR A 79 -26.18 11.95 3.23
C THR A 79 -26.54 12.87 2.07
N GLU A 80 -25.54 13.26 1.26
CA GLU A 80 -25.74 14.03 0.02
C GLU A 80 -26.12 13.14 -1.17
N GLU A 81 -26.30 11.83 -0.96
CA GLU A 81 -26.62 10.82 -1.98
C GLU A 81 -25.60 10.78 -3.15
N LYS A 82 -24.37 11.25 -2.90
CA LYS A 82 -23.28 11.21 -3.90
C LYS A 82 -22.45 9.94 -3.83
N PHE A 83 -22.50 9.21 -2.71
CA PHE A 83 -21.84 7.93 -2.52
C PHE A 83 -22.81 6.87 -1.99
N GLU A 84 -22.93 5.77 -2.71
CA GLU A 84 -23.79 4.65 -2.36
C GLU A 84 -22.96 3.37 -2.12
N PRO A 85 -22.73 2.96 -0.86
CA PRO A 85 -22.14 1.66 -0.55
C PRO A 85 -23.13 0.52 -0.84
N ALA A 86 -22.74 -0.46 -1.64
CA ALA A 86 -23.56 -1.55 -2.11
C ALA A 86 -22.85 -2.91 -2.03
N ASN A 87 -23.63 -3.96 -1.77
CA ASN A 87 -23.24 -5.36 -1.94
C ASN A 87 -24.02 -6.02 -3.10
N ASP A 88 -25.00 -5.31 -3.66
CA ASP A 88 -25.80 -5.74 -4.79
C ASP A 88 -25.11 -5.32 -6.10
N PHE A 89 -24.41 -6.28 -6.71
CA PHE A 89 -23.66 -6.07 -7.95
C PHE A 89 -24.56 -5.89 -9.18
N SER A 90 -25.89 -6.12 -9.08
CA SER A 90 -26.80 -5.84 -10.20
C SER A 90 -26.84 -4.35 -10.56
N LYS A 91 -26.52 -3.47 -9.61
CA LYS A 91 -26.41 -2.02 -9.82
C LYS A 91 -25.25 -1.61 -10.73
N LEU A 92 -24.33 -2.52 -11.07
CA LEU A 92 -23.32 -2.27 -12.11
C LEU A 92 -23.95 -1.91 -13.45
N ALA A 93 -25.20 -2.32 -13.72
CA ALA A 93 -25.97 -1.92 -14.90
C ALA A 93 -26.17 -0.39 -15.01
N HIS A 94 -26.08 0.32 -13.89
CA HIS A 94 -26.25 1.77 -13.81
C HIS A 94 -24.93 2.54 -13.91
N ALA A 95 -23.77 1.87 -13.89
CA ALA A 95 -22.47 2.51 -13.95
C ALA A 95 -22.02 2.76 -15.40
N ASP A 96 -21.59 3.99 -15.66
CA ASP A 96 -20.99 4.42 -16.93
C ASP A 96 -19.47 4.19 -16.94
N VAL A 97 -18.84 4.24 -15.77
CA VAL A 97 -17.42 3.90 -15.56
C VAL A 97 -17.33 2.94 -14.38
N ILE A 98 -16.57 1.86 -14.51
CA ILE A 98 -16.36 0.86 -13.46
C ILE A 98 -14.86 0.71 -13.22
N ILE A 99 -14.45 0.84 -11.96
CA ILE A 99 -13.07 0.74 -11.52
C ILE A 99 -12.90 -0.50 -10.65
N ILE A 100 -11.95 -1.37 -10.98
CA ILE A 100 -11.66 -2.59 -10.22
C ILE A 100 -10.47 -2.33 -9.29
N CYS A 101 -10.74 -2.31 -7.99
CA CYS A 101 -9.80 -2.06 -6.89
C CYS A 101 -9.84 -3.20 -5.84
N VAL A 102 -10.04 -4.44 -6.29
CA VAL A 102 -10.09 -5.63 -5.44
C VAL A 102 -8.69 -6.04 -4.95
N PRO A 103 -8.59 -6.77 -3.82
CA PRO A 103 -7.32 -7.29 -3.34
C PRO A 103 -6.64 -8.23 -4.33
N THR A 104 -5.31 -8.22 -4.38
CA THR A 104 -4.49 -9.11 -5.20
C THR A 104 -3.42 -9.80 -4.35
N PRO A 105 -3.82 -10.71 -3.45
CA PRO A 105 -2.87 -11.39 -2.56
C PRO A 105 -1.95 -12.33 -3.35
N THR A 106 -0.91 -12.84 -2.67
CA THR A 106 -0.14 -13.99 -3.15
C THR A 106 -0.56 -15.25 -2.41
N THR A 107 -0.35 -16.39 -3.05
CA THR A 107 -0.39 -17.71 -2.41
C THR A 107 0.79 -17.90 -1.47
N ALA A 108 0.79 -19.00 -0.70
CA ALA A 108 1.86 -19.30 0.27
C ALA A 108 3.24 -19.51 -0.39
N ASP A 109 3.26 -19.99 -1.63
CA ASP A 109 4.44 -20.13 -2.48
C ASP A 109 4.81 -18.82 -3.23
N GLY A 110 4.10 -17.73 -2.98
CA GLY A 110 4.40 -16.40 -3.52
C GLY A 110 3.85 -16.14 -4.93
N ALA A 111 3.05 -17.04 -5.49
CA ALA A 111 2.41 -16.83 -6.79
C ALA A 111 1.23 -15.83 -6.69
N PRO A 112 0.98 -15.03 -7.73
CA PRO A 112 -0.20 -14.17 -7.80
C PRO A 112 -1.52 -14.93 -7.65
N ASN A 113 -2.41 -14.45 -6.78
CA ASN A 113 -3.80 -14.92 -6.75
C ASN A 113 -4.72 -13.91 -7.46
N ILE A 114 -5.09 -14.23 -8.70
CA ILE A 114 -5.93 -13.37 -9.55
C ILE A 114 -7.45 -13.60 -9.39
N SER A 115 -7.88 -14.53 -8.54
CA SER A 115 -9.30 -14.94 -8.47
C SER A 115 -10.24 -13.77 -8.18
N TYR A 116 -9.79 -12.80 -7.38
CA TYR A 116 -10.57 -11.60 -7.07
C TYR A 116 -10.81 -10.71 -8.30
N ILE A 117 -9.82 -10.56 -9.18
CA ILE A 117 -9.95 -9.81 -10.44
C ILE A 117 -10.91 -10.56 -11.37
N GLU A 118 -10.76 -11.89 -11.49
CA GLU A 118 -11.64 -12.72 -12.31
C GLU A 118 -13.09 -12.62 -11.84
N GLU A 119 -13.33 -12.75 -10.54
CA GLU A 119 -14.66 -12.61 -9.94
C GLU A 119 -15.28 -11.23 -10.19
N ALA A 120 -14.48 -10.16 -10.09
CA ALA A 120 -14.94 -8.80 -10.40
C ALA A 120 -15.28 -8.65 -11.89
N ALA A 121 -14.43 -9.16 -12.79
CA ALA A 121 -14.67 -9.14 -14.23
C ALA A 121 -15.92 -9.95 -14.61
N ILE A 122 -16.17 -11.09 -13.97
CA ILE A 122 -17.39 -11.89 -14.16
C ILE A 122 -18.62 -11.12 -13.66
N ALA A 123 -18.56 -10.50 -12.49
CA ALA A 123 -19.66 -9.71 -11.97
C ALA A 123 -20.01 -8.53 -12.89
N ILE A 124 -19.00 -7.88 -13.47
CA ILE A 124 -19.19 -6.85 -14.51
C ILE A 124 -19.85 -7.46 -15.74
N GLN A 125 -19.27 -8.53 -16.29
CA GLN A 125 -19.77 -9.21 -17.49
C GLN A 125 -21.26 -9.58 -17.41
N GLN A 126 -21.73 -9.98 -16.24
CA GLN A 126 -23.11 -10.38 -15.99
C GLN A 126 -24.11 -9.21 -15.89
N ASN A 127 -23.64 -7.99 -15.59
CA ASN A 127 -24.51 -6.87 -15.22
C ASN A 127 -24.25 -5.59 -16.03
N ILE A 128 -23.21 -5.54 -16.85
CA ILE A 128 -22.77 -4.33 -17.57
C ILE A 128 -23.71 -3.93 -18.71
N SER A 129 -23.83 -2.62 -18.93
CA SER A 129 -24.51 -2.01 -20.07
C SER A 129 -23.52 -1.66 -21.20
N THR A 130 -24.00 -1.44 -22.42
CA THR A 130 -23.16 -0.84 -23.47
C THR A 130 -22.78 0.60 -23.12
N ASN A 131 -21.73 1.10 -23.75
CA ASN A 131 -21.13 2.42 -23.54
C ASN A 131 -20.51 2.59 -22.15
N THR A 132 -20.02 1.51 -21.53
CA THR A 132 -19.36 1.54 -20.23
C THR A 132 -17.85 1.44 -20.38
N LEU A 133 -17.12 2.24 -19.59
CA LEU A 133 -15.67 2.13 -19.42
C LEU A 133 -15.34 1.26 -18.21
N ILE A 134 -14.47 0.26 -18.38
CA ILE A 134 -13.92 -0.56 -17.31
C ILE A 134 -12.43 -0.24 -17.17
N ILE A 135 -11.97 -0.02 -15.94
CA ILE A 135 -10.57 0.23 -15.63
C ILE A 135 -10.12 -0.72 -14.54
N LEU A 136 -9.11 -1.55 -14.84
CA LEU A 136 -8.42 -2.32 -13.82
C LEU A 136 -7.38 -1.44 -13.14
N GLU A 137 -7.50 -1.25 -11.82
CA GLU A 137 -6.47 -0.55 -11.03
C GLU A 137 -5.74 -1.45 -10.03
N SER A 138 -6.35 -2.58 -9.64
CA SER A 138 -5.69 -3.58 -8.81
C SER A 138 -4.32 -3.94 -9.38
N THR A 139 -3.29 -3.89 -8.53
CA THR A 139 -1.94 -4.29 -8.94
C THR A 139 -1.94 -5.73 -9.44
N THR A 140 -1.35 -5.95 -10.61
CA THR A 140 -1.30 -7.26 -11.25
C THR A 140 -0.04 -7.41 -12.12
N TYR A 141 0.12 -8.56 -12.77
CA TYR A 141 1.24 -8.83 -13.67
C TYR A 141 0.94 -8.43 -15.13
N PRO A 142 1.98 -8.13 -15.93
CA PRO A 142 1.82 -7.74 -17.33
C PRO A 142 1.08 -8.80 -18.14
N GLY A 143 -0.07 -8.43 -18.71
CA GLY A 143 -0.95 -9.28 -19.49
C GLY A 143 -2.30 -9.57 -18.84
N THR A 144 -2.51 -9.29 -17.55
CA THR A 144 -3.80 -9.61 -16.89
C THR A 144 -4.99 -8.93 -17.56
N THR A 145 -4.89 -7.66 -17.90
CA THR A 145 -5.99 -6.93 -18.55
C THR A 145 -6.36 -7.55 -19.90
N GLU A 146 -5.36 -7.87 -20.72
CA GLU A 146 -5.54 -8.40 -22.08
C GLU A 146 -5.89 -9.90 -22.12
N GLN A 147 -5.34 -10.69 -21.20
CA GLN A 147 -5.39 -12.16 -21.24
C GLN A 147 -6.45 -12.75 -20.30
N ILE A 148 -6.90 -11.99 -19.30
CA ILE A 148 -7.87 -12.44 -18.30
C ILE A 148 -9.14 -11.60 -18.36
N VAL A 149 -9.03 -10.28 -18.14
CA VAL A 149 -10.22 -9.40 -18.04
C VAL A 149 -10.92 -9.27 -19.40
N GLN A 150 -10.18 -8.97 -20.47
CA GLN A 150 -10.73 -8.83 -21.81
C GLN A 150 -11.50 -10.09 -22.26
N PRO A 151 -10.94 -11.32 -22.21
CA PRO A 151 -11.66 -12.52 -22.63
C PRO A 151 -12.91 -12.83 -21.78
N ILE A 152 -12.94 -12.41 -20.52
CA ILE A 152 -14.15 -12.54 -19.69
C ILE A 152 -15.23 -11.60 -20.22
N LEU A 153 -14.92 -10.33 -20.47
CA LEU A 153 -15.89 -9.33 -20.93
C LEU A 153 -16.41 -9.62 -22.36
N GLU A 154 -15.56 -10.14 -23.25
CA GLU A 154 -15.93 -10.48 -24.64
C GLU A 154 -16.94 -11.65 -24.74
N LYS A 155 -17.13 -12.46 -23.69
CA LYS A 155 -18.16 -13.53 -23.67
C LYS A 155 -19.58 -13.00 -23.81
N SER A 156 -19.81 -11.71 -23.54
CA SER A 156 -21.11 -11.05 -23.72
C SER A 156 -21.35 -10.55 -25.16
N ASN A 157 -20.51 -10.93 -26.13
CA ASN A 157 -20.52 -10.46 -27.53
C ASN A 157 -20.28 -8.95 -27.69
N PHE A 158 -19.67 -8.30 -26.70
CA PHE A 158 -19.24 -6.91 -26.83
C PHE A 158 -17.94 -6.81 -27.62
N VAL A 159 -17.82 -5.75 -28.43
CA VAL A 159 -16.57 -5.37 -29.09
C VAL A 159 -15.87 -4.29 -28.26
N ILE A 160 -14.72 -4.62 -27.68
CA ILE A 160 -13.91 -3.66 -26.91
C ILE A 160 -13.42 -2.53 -27.83
N GLY A 161 -13.53 -1.29 -27.35
CA GLY A 161 -13.25 -0.07 -28.09
C GLY A 161 -14.43 0.43 -28.94
N GLN A 162 -15.54 -0.29 -28.97
CA GLN A 162 -16.76 0.12 -29.68
C GLN A 162 -17.97 0.09 -28.75
N ASP A 163 -18.32 -1.07 -28.21
CA ASP A 163 -19.48 -1.26 -27.33
C ASP A 163 -19.15 -0.97 -25.87
N ILE A 164 -17.94 -1.35 -25.44
CA ILE A 164 -17.39 -1.10 -24.11
C ILE A 164 -15.92 -0.69 -24.24
N PHE A 165 -15.38 -0.06 -23.21
CA PHE A 165 -13.99 0.41 -23.19
C PHE A 165 -13.23 -0.26 -22.05
N LEU A 166 -12.00 -0.68 -22.29
CA LEU A 166 -11.18 -1.36 -21.28
C LEU A 166 -9.78 -0.77 -21.23
N ALA A 167 -9.33 -0.45 -20.02
CA ALA A 167 -8.00 0.06 -19.75
C ALA A 167 -7.43 -0.48 -18.44
N TYR A 168 -6.14 -0.27 -18.26
CA TYR A 168 -5.45 -0.42 -16.98
C TYR A 168 -4.90 0.93 -16.54
N SER A 169 -5.03 1.22 -15.24
CA SER A 169 -4.41 2.38 -14.62
C SER A 169 -3.99 2.07 -13.19
N PRO A 170 -2.69 1.90 -12.90
CA PRO A 170 -2.29 1.51 -11.55
C PRO A 170 -2.61 2.60 -10.53
N GLU A 171 -2.91 2.19 -9.30
CA GLU A 171 -2.83 3.10 -8.15
C GLU A 171 -1.37 3.36 -7.78
N ARG A 172 -1.04 4.61 -7.45
CA ARG A 172 0.30 5.11 -7.12
C ARG A 172 0.34 5.88 -5.80
N VAL A 173 -0.73 5.82 -5.01
CA VAL A 173 -0.79 6.39 -3.65
C VAL A 173 0.30 5.83 -2.74
N ASP A 174 0.92 6.74 -1.98
CA ASP A 174 1.79 6.42 -0.84
C ASP A 174 1.03 6.72 0.47
N PRO A 175 0.58 5.69 1.21
CA PRO A 175 -0.21 5.87 2.43
C PRO A 175 0.47 6.78 3.46
N GLY A 176 -0.26 7.70 4.07
CA GLY A 176 0.30 8.66 5.04
C GLY A 176 1.22 9.74 4.46
N ASN A 177 1.32 9.87 3.12
CA ASN A 177 2.06 10.96 2.49
C ASN A 177 1.25 12.27 2.54
N VAL A 178 1.83 13.31 3.12
CA VAL A 178 1.18 14.63 3.26
C VAL A 178 1.42 15.54 2.06
N SER A 179 2.43 15.24 1.23
CA SER A 179 2.81 16.04 0.07
C SER A 179 2.12 15.56 -1.20
N PHE A 180 1.86 14.26 -1.30
CA PHE A 180 1.28 13.62 -2.47
C PHE A 180 -0.03 12.90 -2.12
N SER A 181 -1.06 13.17 -2.91
CA SER A 181 -2.40 12.61 -2.83
C SER A 181 -2.79 11.96 -4.17
N VAL A 182 -3.94 11.31 -4.21
CA VAL A 182 -4.56 10.79 -5.45
C VAL A 182 -4.69 11.89 -6.51
N SER A 183 -5.03 13.12 -6.10
CA SER A 183 -5.32 14.24 -7.01
C SER A 183 -4.10 14.97 -7.56
N ASN A 184 -2.91 14.83 -6.95
CA ASN A 184 -1.69 15.48 -7.45
C ASN A 184 -0.62 14.50 -7.96
N THR A 185 -0.86 13.20 -7.82
CA THR A 185 -0.01 12.15 -8.41
C THR A 185 -0.49 11.88 -9.83
N PRO A 186 0.37 11.99 -10.85
CA PRO A 186 -0.03 11.68 -12.22
C PRO A 186 -0.47 10.23 -12.35
N LYS A 187 -1.60 10.00 -13.02
CA LYS A 187 -2.06 8.65 -13.36
C LYS A 187 -1.31 8.17 -14.61
N VAL A 188 -1.07 6.87 -14.69
CA VAL A 188 -0.60 6.20 -15.91
C VAL A 188 -1.77 5.42 -16.48
N VAL A 189 -2.02 5.50 -17.78
CA VAL A 189 -3.15 4.80 -18.43
C VAL A 189 -2.67 4.08 -19.69
N GLY A 190 -3.00 2.80 -19.80
CA GLY A 190 -2.91 2.02 -21.03
C GLY A 190 -4.28 1.47 -21.41
N GLY A 191 -4.78 1.81 -22.60
CA GLY A 191 -6.05 1.32 -23.13
C GLY A 191 -5.85 0.15 -24.12
N ILE A 192 -6.81 -0.76 -24.22
CA ILE A 192 -6.78 -1.88 -25.19
C ILE A 192 -6.80 -1.37 -26.63
N THR A 193 -7.50 -0.26 -26.87
CA THR A 193 -7.54 0.46 -28.15
C THR A 193 -7.33 1.95 -27.91
N GLU A 194 -7.08 2.72 -28.98
CA GLU A 194 -6.99 4.19 -28.89
C GLU A 194 -8.25 4.81 -28.27
N ALA A 195 -9.43 4.32 -28.67
CA ALA A 195 -10.71 4.75 -28.10
C ALA A 195 -10.80 4.50 -26.59
N CYS A 196 -10.28 3.36 -26.11
CA CYS A 196 -10.21 3.07 -24.68
C CYS A 196 -9.24 4.03 -23.97
N LEU A 197 -8.07 4.28 -24.57
CA LEU A 197 -7.07 5.18 -24.02
C LEU A 197 -7.61 6.61 -23.88
N GLU A 198 -8.25 7.13 -24.92
CA GLU A 198 -8.82 8.49 -24.95
C GLU A 198 -9.90 8.67 -23.87
N VAL A 199 -10.85 7.73 -23.76
CA VAL A 199 -11.94 7.86 -22.78
C VAL A 199 -11.45 7.67 -21.34
N SER A 200 -10.50 6.75 -21.10
CA SER A 200 -9.89 6.56 -19.77
C SER A 200 -9.05 7.76 -19.35
N LYS A 201 -8.30 8.35 -20.29
CA LYS A 201 -7.57 9.59 -20.05
C LYS A 201 -8.52 10.72 -19.64
N LEU A 202 -9.55 10.97 -20.46
CA LEU A 202 -10.55 12.01 -20.16
C LEU A 202 -11.21 11.79 -18.80
N PHE A 203 -11.53 10.52 -18.47
CA PHE A 203 -12.12 10.17 -17.20
C PHE A 203 -11.23 10.60 -16.03
N TYR A 204 -9.97 10.18 -15.96
CA TYR A 204 -9.11 10.53 -14.83
C TYR A 204 -8.74 12.02 -14.77
N GLU A 205 -8.52 12.66 -15.93
CA GLU A 205 -8.30 14.12 -15.98
C GLU A 205 -9.48 14.88 -15.38
N THR A 206 -10.72 14.43 -15.66
CA THR A 206 -11.94 15.07 -15.14
C THR A 206 -12.25 14.69 -13.70
N ALA A 207 -12.14 13.40 -13.37
CA ALA A 207 -12.57 12.83 -12.10
C ALA A 207 -11.58 13.07 -10.95
N LEU A 208 -10.31 13.30 -11.25
CA LEU A 208 -9.26 13.55 -10.24
C LEU A 208 -8.59 14.92 -10.38
N ASN A 209 -8.79 15.63 -11.51
CA ASN A 209 -8.09 16.88 -11.82
C ASN A 209 -6.55 16.70 -11.76
N THR A 210 -6.07 15.57 -12.31
CA THR A 210 -4.65 15.19 -12.34
C THR A 210 -4.16 15.00 -13.77
N ASN A 211 -2.85 15.09 -13.97
CA ASN A 211 -2.23 14.77 -15.25
C ASN A 211 -2.29 13.26 -15.51
N VAL A 212 -2.56 12.88 -16.75
CA VAL A 212 -2.53 11.48 -17.18
C VAL A 212 -1.40 11.27 -18.19
N PHE A 213 -0.47 10.38 -17.83
CA PHE A 213 0.56 9.88 -18.73
C PHE A 213 0.03 8.64 -19.46
N THR A 214 -0.06 8.70 -20.78
CA THR A 214 -0.57 7.60 -21.60
C THR A 214 0.55 6.71 -22.10
N VAL A 215 0.33 5.39 -22.04
CA VAL A 215 1.21 4.38 -22.64
C VAL A 215 0.45 3.59 -23.71
N THR A 216 1.19 2.88 -24.56
CA THR A 216 0.62 2.26 -25.77
C THR A 216 -0.18 0.99 -25.53
N SER A 217 -0.15 0.41 -24.32
CA SER A 217 -0.99 -0.75 -23.97
C SER A 217 -1.16 -0.90 -22.45
N PRO A 218 -2.20 -1.64 -21.99
CA PRO A 218 -2.36 -1.95 -20.57
C PRO A 218 -1.14 -2.68 -20.01
N LYS A 219 -0.55 -3.60 -20.79
CA LYS A 219 0.65 -4.37 -20.40
C LYS A 219 1.83 -3.49 -19.98
N ILE A 220 2.02 -2.34 -20.64
CA ILE A 220 3.09 -1.40 -20.27
C ILE A 220 2.78 -0.72 -18.94
N ALA A 221 1.53 -0.33 -18.71
CA ALA A 221 1.12 0.29 -17.45
C ALA A 221 1.15 -0.72 -16.28
N GLU A 222 0.80 -1.99 -16.51
CA GLU A 222 0.95 -3.08 -15.54
C GLU A 222 2.43 -3.28 -15.17
N MET A 223 3.32 -3.31 -16.16
CA MET A 223 4.77 -3.43 -15.94
C MET A 223 5.37 -2.21 -15.23
N GLU A 224 4.90 -1.00 -15.55
CA GLU A 224 5.35 0.23 -14.88
C GLU A 224 5.12 0.16 -13.38
N LYS A 225 3.94 -0.33 -12.95
CA LYS A 225 3.63 -0.45 -11.53
C LYS A 225 4.58 -1.41 -10.80
N LEU A 226 4.86 -2.56 -11.42
CA LEU A 226 5.80 -3.52 -10.85
C LEU A 226 7.23 -2.97 -10.81
N LEU A 227 7.62 -2.19 -11.82
CA LEU A 227 8.92 -1.52 -11.85
C LEU A 227 9.07 -0.52 -10.70
N GLU A 228 8.08 0.33 -10.44
CA GLU A 228 8.12 1.31 -9.34
C GLU A 228 8.40 0.64 -7.99
N ASN A 229 7.66 -0.42 -7.69
CA ASN A 229 7.74 -1.12 -6.41
C ASN A 229 8.98 -1.99 -6.29
N THR A 230 9.38 -2.66 -7.38
CA THR A 230 10.64 -3.42 -7.43
C THR A 230 11.85 -2.50 -7.27
N PHE A 231 11.84 -1.34 -7.92
CA PHE A 231 12.90 -0.34 -7.77
C PHE A 231 13.03 0.11 -6.31
N ARG A 232 11.90 0.43 -5.64
CA ARG A 232 11.90 0.80 -4.22
C ARG A 232 12.42 -0.33 -3.34
N GLN A 233 12.00 -1.57 -3.56
CA GLN A 233 12.45 -2.74 -2.82
C GLN A 233 13.97 -2.94 -2.90
N ILE A 234 14.52 -2.92 -4.12
CA ILE A 234 15.94 -3.14 -4.37
C ILE A 234 16.79 -2.06 -3.69
N ASN A 235 16.37 -0.80 -3.77
CA ASN A 235 17.13 0.28 -3.14
C ASN A 235 17.06 0.22 -1.61
N ILE A 236 15.94 -0.22 -1.03
CA ILE A 236 15.88 -0.48 0.42
C ILE A 236 16.81 -1.64 0.80
N ALA A 237 16.83 -2.72 0.01
CA ALA A 237 17.76 -3.83 0.24
C ALA A 237 19.21 -3.38 0.15
N LEU A 238 19.56 -2.53 -0.83
CA LEU A 238 20.90 -1.98 -0.97
C LEU A 238 21.35 -1.22 0.29
N VAL A 239 20.52 -0.33 0.83
CA VAL A 239 20.89 0.44 2.03
C VAL A 239 20.86 -0.42 3.30
N ASN A 240 20.01 -1.45 3.35
CA ASN A 240 20.00 -2.45 4.42
C ASN A 240 21.28 -3.32 4.41
N GLU A 241 21.71 -3.79 3.24
CA GLU A 241 22.98 -4.49 3.08
C GLU A 241 24.16 -3.58 3.46
N LEU A 242 24.13 -2.32 3.01
CA LEU A 242 25.14 -1.34 3.38
C LEU A 242 25.19 -1.09 4.88
N SER A 243 24.05 -1.01 5.58
CA SER A 243 24.01 -0.90 7.05
C SER A 243 24.76 -2.05 7.73
N ARG A 244 24.59 -3.29 7.24
CA ARG A 244 25.31 -4.46 7.77
C ARG A 244 26.82 -4.39 7.52
N ILE A 245 27.22 -3.94 6.33
CA ILE A 245 28.63 -3.76 5.95
C ILE A 245 29.27 -2.65 6.79
N CYS A 246 28.64 -1.47 6.83
CA CYS A 246 29.08 -0.30 7.59
C CYS A 246 29.22 -0.64 9.08
N HIS A 247 28.28 -1.38 9.68
CA HIS A 247 28.41 -1.86 11.06
C HIS A 247 29.68 -2.70 11.27
N LYS A 248 30.01 -3.60 10.34
CA LYS A 248 31.24 -4.41 10.44
C LYS A 248 32.52 -3.60 10.28
N MET A 249 32.42 -2.44 9.65
CA MET A 249 33.53 -1.51 9.39
C MET A 249 33.61 -0.37 10.41
N ASP A 250 32.71 -0.32 11.40
CA ASP A 250 32.58 0.79 12.35
C ASP A 250 32.32 2.14 11.64
N ILE A 251 31.45 2.12 10.63
CA ILE A 251 31.04 3.29 9.85
C ILE A 251 29.55 3.58 10.10
N ASP A 252 29.21 4.84 10.25
CA ASP A 252 27.84 5.31 10.37
C ASP A 252 27.16 5.37 9.00
N VAL A 253 26.30 4.39 8.71
CA VAL A 253 25.56 4.32 7.44
C VAL A 253 24.65 5.54 7.22
N TRP A 254 24.13 6.15 8.29
CA TRP A 254 23.23 7.30 8.17
C TRP A 254 23.98 8.55 7.73
N GLU A 255 25.17 8.79 8.28
CA GLU A 255 26.07 9.87 7.85
C GLU A 255 26.53 9.65 6.39
N VAL A 256 26.84 8.41 6.01
CA VAL A 256 27.20 8.07 4.63
C VAL A 256 26.06 8.42 3.66
N ILE A 257 24.81 8.08 4.00
CA ILE A 257 23.63 8.40 3.19
C ILE A 257 23.40 9.92 3.14
N GLU A 258 23.52 10.62 4.26
CA GLU A 258 23.39 12.08 4.31
C GLU A 258 24.42 12.77 3.42
N ALA A 259 25.70 12.36 3.52
CA ALA A 259 26.77 12.87 2.68
C ALA A 259 26.51 12.58 1.19
N ALA A 260 26.09 11.36 0.84
CA ALA A 260 25.76 10.99 -0.54
C ALA A 260 24.54 11.77 -1.09
N SER A 261 23.58 12.11 -0.22
CA SER A 261 22.37 12.87 -0.55
C SER A 261 22.66 14.31 -0.99
N THR A 262 23.86 14.82 -0.73
CA THR A 262 24.29 16.15 -1.23
C THR A 262 24.48 16.19 -2.75
N LYS A 263 24.60 15.02 -3.40
CA LYS A 263 24.73 14.91 -4.85
C LYS A 263 23.36 15.07 -5.52
N PRO A 264 23.15 16.08 -6.39
CA PRO A 264 21.82 16.41 -6.91
C PRO A 264 21.34 15.50 -8.05
N TYR A 265 22.13 14.52 -8.49
CA TYR A 265 21.80 13.62 -9.60
C TYR A 265 22.36 12.21 -9.38
N GLY A 266 21.65 11.20 -9.90
CA GLY A 266 22.08 9.80 -9.87
C GLY A 266 22.13 9.17 -8.47
N PHE A 267 21.63 9.87 -7.43
CA PHE A 267 21.45 9.34 -6.10
C PHE A 267 20.11 9.81 -5.56
N MET A 268 19.20 8.87 -5.35
CA MET A 268 17.94 9.10 -4.65
C MET A 268 18.03 8.38 -3.31
N PRO A 269 17.95 9.09 -2.18
CA PRO A 269 18.23 8.48 -0.88
C PRO A 269 17.13 7.50 -0.50
N PHE A 270 17.56 6.34 0.00
CA PHE A 270 16.76 5.39 0.76
C PHE A 270 17.41 5.24 2.12
N THR A 271 16.64 4.80 3.11
CA THR A 271 17.11 4.67 4.49
C THR A 271 17.03 3.21 4.94
N PRO A 272 18.05 2.70 5.67
CA PRO A 272 17.96 1.38 6.25
C PRO A 272 16.89 1.34 7.34
N GLY A 273 16.49 0.13 7.73
CA GLY A 273 15.51 -0.05 8.79
C GLY A 273 15.39 -1.50 9.24
N PRO A 274 14.38 -1.82 10.07
CA PRO A 274 14.20 -3.17 10.60
C PRO A 274 13.75 -4.19 9.54
N GLY A 275 13.50 -3.74 8.31
CA GLY A 275 13.01 -4.53 7.20
C GLY A 275 12.03 -3.70 6.36
N VAL A 276 11.27 -4.38 5.52
CA VAL A 276 10.26 -3.77 4.64
C VAL A 276 8.89 -4.31 4.99
N GLY A 277 7.88 -3.45 5.00
CA GLY A 277 6.50 -3.88 5.27
C GLY A 277 5.46 -3.13 4.45
N GLY A 278 4.19 -3.34 4.82
CA GLY A 278 3.03 -2.97 4.00
C GLY A 278 2.79 -4.00 2.90
N HIS A 279 1.70 -3.89 2.13
CA HIS A 279 1.43 -4.88 1.08
C HIS A 279 2.27 -4.67 -0.19
N CYS A 280 2.42 -3.44 -0.67
CA CYS A 280 2.95 -3.22 -2.02
C CYS A 280 4.38 -3.72 -2.21
N ILE A 281 5.29 -3.50 -1.26
CA ILE A 281 6.72 -3.79 -1.46
C ILE A 281 7.10 -5.25 -1.17
N PRO A 282 6.52 -5.91 -0.16
CA PRO A 282 6.71 -7.35 0.05
C PRO A 282 5.96 -8.25 -0.94
N VAL A 283 4.98 -7.72 -1.70
CA VAL A 283 4.10 -8.52 -2.58
C VAL A 283 4.37 -8.24 -4.06
N ASP A 284 4.34 -6.99 -4.52
CA ASP A 284 4.36 -6.68 -5.95
C ASP A 284 5.65 -7.16 -6.67
N PRO A 285 6.85 -7.09 -6.07
CA PRO A 285 8.05 -7.66 -6.69
C PRO A 285 7.98 -9.17 -6.89
N LYS A 286 7.19 -9.90 -6.08
CA LYS A 286 6.93 -11.33 -6.27
C LYS A 286 6.09 -11.60 -7.53
N TYR A 287 5.19 -10.67 -7.90
CA TYR A 287 4.48 -10.77 -9.18
C TYR A 287 5.45 -10.69 -10.36
N LEU A 288 6.42 -9.77 -10.30
CA LEU A 288 7.43 -9.65 -11.35
C LEU A 288 8.36 -10.86 -11.38
N SER A 289 8.77 -11.36 -10.20
CA SER A 289 9.57 -12.59 -10.09
C SER A 289 8.84 -13.78 -10.70
N TRP A 290 7.58 -13.99 -10.34
CA TRP A 290 6.72 -15.04 -10.91
C TRP A 290 6.58 -14.89 -12.43
N ALA A 291 6.27 -13.70 -12.93
CA ALA A 291 6.12 -13.45 -14.36
C ALA A 291 7.44 -13.71 -15.12
N SER A 292 8.57 -13.29 -14.55
CA SER A 292 9.91 -13.56 -15.09
C SER A 292 10.17 -15.07 -15.19
N GLN A 293 9.82 -15.83 -14.16
CA GLN A 293 9.95 -17.29 -14.16
C GLN A 293 9.07 -17.96 -15.23
N GLN A 294 7.85 -17.47 -15.46
CA GLN A 294 6.99 -17.97 -16.55
C GLN A 294 7.63 -17.81 -17.93
N HIS A 295 8.56 -16.87 -18.08
CA HIS A 295 9.34 -16.65 -19.30
C HIS A 295 10.76 -17.24 -19.26
N GLY A 296 11.07 -18.07 -18.25
CA GLY A 296 12.37 -18.73 -18.13
C GLY A 296 13.52 -17.79 -17.76
N ILE A 297 13.23 -16.61 -17.20
CA ILE A 297 14.23 -15.62 -16.79
C ILE A 297 14.30 -15.61 -15.25
N PRO A 298 15.45 -15.93 -14.64
CA PRO A 298 15.63 -15.80 -13.19
C PRO A 298 15.58 -14.34 -12.74
N ALA A 299 14.82 -14.05 -11.68
CA ALA A 299 14.71 -12.71 -11.11
C ALA A 299 15.79 -12.44 -10.04
N THR A 300 17.06 -12.70 -10.38
CA THR A 300 18.18 -12.79 -9.41
C THR A 300 18.31 -11.58 -8.49
N LEU A 301 18.15 -10.36 -9.01
CA LEU A 301 18.26 -9.13 -8.23
C LEU A 301 17.07 -8.95 -7.27
N ILE A 302 15.86 -9.32 -7.71
CA ILE A 302 14.64 -9.24 -6.89
C ILE A 302 14.77 -10.24 -5.74
N GLU A 303 15.14 -11.49 -6.04
CA GLU A 303 15.32 -12.54 -5.04
C GLU A 303 16.46 -12.21 -4.04
N ALA A 304 17.51 -11.54 -4.48
CA ALA A 304 18.57 -11.06 -3.59
C ALA A 304 18.06 -9.95 -2.66
N ALA A 305 17.29 -9.00 -3.20
CA ALA A 305 16.68 -7.94 -2.42
C ALA A 305 15.70 -8.48 -1.36
N ASP A 306 14.87 -9.46 -1.72
CA ASP A 306 13.98 -10.18 -0.79
C ASP A 306 14.79 -10.78 0.37
N ARG A 307 15.81 -11.61 0.06
CA ARG A 307 16.64 -12.25 1.09
C ARG A 307 17.33 -11.25 2.03
N ILE A 308 17.79 -10.13 1.50
CA ILE A 308 18.43 -9.09 2.32
C ILE A 308 17.40 -8.46 3.25
N ASN A 309 16.26 -8.01 2.72
CA ASN A 309 15.21 -7.35 3.50
C ASN A 309 14.62 -8.28 4.57
N ASP A 310 14.37 -9.54 4.23
CA ASP A 310 13.85 -10.56 5.16
C ASP A 310 14.84 -10.91 6.27
N SER A 311 16.14 -10.65 6.07
CA SER A 311 17.17 -10.87 7.08
C SER A 311 17.32 -9.71 8.10
N MET A 312 16.70 -8.56 7.84
CA MET A 312 16.88 -7.38 8.67
C MET A 312 16.27 -7.50 10.07
N PRO A 313 15.10 -8.14 10.29
CA PRO A 313 14.58 -8.38 11.63
C PRO A 313 15.58 -9.12 12.53
N SER A 314 16.20 -10.20 12.03
CA SER A 314 17.21 -10.93 12.80
C SER A 314 18.47 -10.10 13.03
N PHE A 315 18.88 -9.28 12.04
CA PHE A 315 20.00 -8.34 12.23
C PHE A 315 19.72 -7.32 13.34
N VAL A 316 18.49 -6.81 13.46
CA VAL A 316 18.08 -5.93 14.56
C VAL A 316 18.17 -6.64 15.91
N VAL A 317 17.64 -7.86 16.03
CA VAL A 317 17.72 -8.63 17.28
C VAL A 317 19.17 -8.90 17.69
N ASP A 318 20.02 -9.29 16.74
CA ASP A 318 21.45 -9.49 16.96
C ASP A 318 22.16 -8.23 17.46
N ARG A 319 21.82 -7.06 16.89
CA ARG A 319 22.38 -5.76 17.28
C ARG A 319 21.94 -5.39 18.70
N LEU A 320 20.64 -5.53 19.00
CA LEU A 320 20.11 -5.29 20.35
C LEU A 320 20.83 -6.15 21.40
N ASN A 321 20.97 -7.45 21.12
CA ASN A 321 21.64 -8.38 22.03
C ASN A 321 23.09 -7.94 22.34
N ARG A 322 23.85 -7.45 21.34
CA ARG A 322 25.20 -6.94 21.58
C ARG A 322 25.24 -5.75 22.53
N TYR A 323 24.28 -4.84 22.41
CA TYR A 323 24.19 -3.68 23.31
C TYR A 323 23.77 -4.08 24.72
N LEU A 324 22.86 -5.05 24.86
CA LEU A 324 22.50 -5.64 26.16
C LEU A 324 23.71 -6.34 26.81
N VAL A 325 24.45 -7.15 26.06
CA VAL A 325 25.65 -7.85 26.55
C VAL A 325 26.72 -6.85 26.98
N ALA A 326 26.91 -5.74 26.27
CA ALA A 326 27.82 -4.67 26.67
C ALA A 326 27.42 -4.02 28.02
N GLN A 327 26.16 -4.16 28.43
CA GLN A 327 25.63 -3.74 29.73
C GLN A 327 25.51 -4.90 30.75
N ASN A 328 26.14 -6.05 30.48
CA ASN A 328 26.05 -7.28 31.29
C ASN A 328 24.62 -7.80 31.46
N LYS A 329 23.77 -7.61 30.44
CA LYS A 329 22.42 -8.17 30.36
C LYS A 329 22.38 -9.29 29.34
N LYS A 330 21.65 -10.36 29.66
CA LYS A 330 21.37 -11.43 28.71
C LYS A 330 20.02 -11.19 28.04
N LEU A 331 19.90 -11.59 26.77
CA LEU A 331 18.68 -11.38 26.01
C LEU A 331 17.47 -12.11 26.61
N ASP A 332 17.65 -13.34 27.08
CA ASP A 332 16.60 -14.20 27.66
C ASP A 332 16.10 -13.76 29.04
N GLU A 333 16.81 -12.82 29.68
CA GLU A 333 16.45 -12.23 30.96
C GLU A 333 16.03 -10.75 30.81
N ALA A 334 16.07 -10.19 29.59
CA ALA A 334 15.87 -8.77 29.35
C ALA A 334 14.39 -8.38 29.27
N GLU A 335 14.06 -7.23 29.88
CA GLU A 335 12.79 -6.54 29.68
C GLU A 335 12.94 -5.46 28.60
N ILE A 336 12.21 -5.60 27.50
CA ILE A 336 12.30 -4.73 26.34
C ILE A 336 10.97 -4.01 26.11
N VAL A 337 11.04 -2.69 26.03
CA VAL A 337 9.93 -1.87 25.54
C VAL A 337 10.08 -1.72 24.03
N VAL A 338 9.14 -2.24 23.26
CA VAL A 338 9.10 -2.14 21.80
C VAL A 338 8.19 -0.98 21.40
N ILE A 339 8.72 0.00 20.68
CA ILE A 339 7.99 1.15 20.17
C ILE A 339 7.66 0.94 18.69
N GLY A 340 6.37 0.83 18.40
CA GLY A 340 5.82 0.75 17.06
C GLY A 340 5.64 -0.69 16.55
N VAL A 341 4.45 -0.95 16.01
CA VAL A 341 4.05 -2.19 15.34
C VAL A 341 3.66 -1.92 13.90
N ALA A 342 3.08 -0.75 13.62
CA ALA A 342 2.71 -0.34 12.26
C ALA A 342 3.92 -0.39 11.32
N TYR A 343 3.71 -0.77 10.05
CA TYR A 343 4.84 -0.88 9.10
C TYR A 343 5.40 0.49 8.69
N LYS A 344 4.60 1.56 8.83
CA LYS A 344 4.93 2.96 8.56
C LYS A 344 4.44 3.84 9.71
N PRO A 345 5.07 5.00 9.97
CA PRO A 345 4.63 5.91 11.02
C PRO A 345 3.22 6.44 10.81
N ASN A 346 2.50 6.56 11.92
CA ASN A 346 1.22 7.28 12.05
C ASN A 346 0.03 6.67 11.31
N ILE A 347 0.07 5.37 11.04
CA ILE A 347 -1.04 4.62 10.46
C ILE A 347 -1.36 3.40 11.34
N ASN A 348 -2.56 2.84 11.21
CA ASN A 348 -3.03 1.68 11.96
C ASN A 348 -2.81 0.33 11.23
N ASP A 349 -1.88 0.30 10.28
CA ASP A 349 -1.64 -0.86 9.42
C ASP A 349 -0.33 -1.55 9.79
N PHE A 350 -0.44 -2.79 10.24
CA PHE A 350 0.69 -3.65 10.61
C PHE A 350 0.92 -4.81 9.64
N ARG A 351 0.17 -4.87 8.53
CA ARG A 351 0.29 -5.97 7.58
C ARG A 351 1.70 -6.01 7.00
N GLU A 352 2.28 -7.21 6.99
CA GLU A 352 3.68 -7.45 6.61
C GLU A 352 4.70 -6.57 7.37
N SER A 353 4.36 -6.04 8.55
CA SER A 353 5.29 -5.17 9.28
C SER A 353 6.52 -5.96 9.74
N PRO A 354 7.76 -5.44 9.52
CA PRO A 354 8.97 -6.08 10.00
C PRO A 354 9.01 -6.17 11.54
N ALA A 355 8.25 -5.31 12.23
CA ALA A 355 8.14 -5.35 13.68
C ALA A 355 7.55 -6.68 14.18
N LEU A 356 6.67 -7.33 13.41
CA LEU A 356 6.09 -8.61 13.79
C LEU A 356 7.16 -9.71 13.87
N GLN A 357 8.11 -9.73 12.93
CA GLN A 357 9.20 -10.70 12.92
C GLN A 357 10.19 -10.43 14.05
N VAL A 358 10.53 -9.17 14.31
CA VAL A 358 11.39 -8.78 15.45
C VAL A 358 10.75 -9.21 16.78
N ILE A 359 9.46 -8.93 16.99
CA ILE A 359 8.73 -9.30 18.20
C ILE A 359 8.66 -10.82 18.35
N ASP A 360 8.39 -11.57 17.28
CA ASP A 360 8.38 -13.05 17.28
C ASP A 360 9.75 -13.63 17.65
N GLU A 361 10.84 -13.07 17.13
CA GLU A 361 12.20 -13.48 17.46
C GLU A 361 12.57 -13.21 18.91
N LEU A 362 12.31 -12.00 19.41
CA LEU A 362 12.57 -11.65 20.81
C LEU A 362 11.75 -12.51 21.77
N LYS A 363 10.49 -12.78 21.41
CA LYS A 363 9.64 -13.69 22.20
C LYS A 363 10.18 -15.12 22.21
N ARG A 364 10.63 -15.65 21.08
CA ARG A 364 11.29 -16.97 21.01
C ARG A 364 12.58 -17.01 21.81
N ALA A 365 13.27 -15.88 21.92
CA ALA A 365 14.43 -15.69 22.80
C ALA A 365 14.06 -15.51 24.29
N GLN A 366 12.78 -15.62 24.66
CA GLN A 366 12.26 -15.53 26.03
C GLN A 366 12.29 -14.14 26.67
N CYS A 367 12.50 -13.07 25.90
CA CYS A 367 12.45 -11.70 26.41
C CYS A 367 11.08 -11.35 27.02
N GLU A 368 11.05 -10.56 28.09
CA GLU A 368 9.82 -9.93 28.56
C GLU A 368 9.55 -8.69 27.69
N LEU A 369 8.45 -8.68 26.94
CA LEU A 369 8.11 -7.61 26.00
C LEU A 369 6.97 -6.74 26.50
N LYS A 370 7.12 -5.43 26.36
CA LYS A 370 6.05 -4.44 26.51
C LYS A 370 5.95 -3.66 25.21
N ILE A 371 4.84 -3.80 24.50
CA ILE A 371 4.70 -3.26 23.14
C ILE A 371 3.83 -2.00 23.20
N VAL A 372 4.31 -0.92 22.60
CA VAL A 372 3.64 0.38 22.58
C VAL A 372 3.41 0.76 21.12
N ASP A 373 2.15 0.94 20.72
CA ASP A 373 1.78 1.56 19.46
C ASP A 373 0.50 2.40 19.67
N PRO A 374 0.51 3.71 19.34
CA PRO A 374 -0.65 4.57 19.58
C PRO A 374 -1.79 4.39 18.55
N PHE A 375 -1.57 3.64 17.47
CA PHE A 375 -2.55 3.44 16.39
C PHE A 375 -3.07 2.00 16.30
N ILE A 376 -2.43 1.05 16.99
CA ILE A 376 -2.78 -0.36 16.98
C ILE A 376 -3.02 -0.79 18.43
N GLU A 377 -4.26 -1.14 18.76
CA GLU A 377 -4.63 -1.62 20.12
C GLU A 377 -4.22 -3.08 20.35
N SER A 378 -4.37 -3.91 19.32
CA SER A 378 -3.98 -5.32 19.34
C SER A 378 -3.62 -5.80 17.95
N PHE A 379 -2.82 -6.86 17.89
CA PHE A 379 -2.40 -7.51 16.65
C PHE A 379 -2.13 -8.99 16.89
N THR A 380 -1.97 -9.76 15.81
CA THR A 380 -1.77 -11.20 15.88
C THR A 380 -0.44 -11.60 15.24
N ILE A 381 0.31 -12.48 15.90
CA ILE A 381 1.46 -13.19 15.34
C ILE A 381 1.18 -14.69 15.50
N LYS A 382 1.17 -15.45 14.40
CA LYS A 382 1.00 -16.93 14.42
C LYS A 382 -0.16 -17.37 15.32
N GLU A 383 -1.33 -16.75 15.15
CA GLU A 383 -2.58 -16.99 15.89
C GLU A 383 -2.61 -16.48 17.35
N GLU A 384 -1.49 -16.00 17.88
CA GLU A 384 -1.45 -15.41 19.21
C GLU A 384 -1.73 -13.91 19.18
N VAL A 385 -2.62 -13.46 20.06
CA VAL A 385 -3.02 -12.05 20.18
C VAL A 385 -2.10 -11.33 21.15
N PHE A 386 -1.57 -10.20 20.71
CA PHE A 386 -0.77 -9.26 21.50
C PHE A 386 -1.56 -7.98 21.68
N ASN A 387 -1.52 -7.42 22.88
CA ASN A 387 -2.12 -6.11 23.18
C ASN A 387 -1.01 -5.09 23.33
N THR A 388 -1.25 -3.89 22.82
CA THR A 388 -0.35 -2.76 23.07
C THR A 388 -0.71 -2.11 24.39
N VAL A 389 0.27 -1.43 25.00
CA VAL A 389 0.12 -0.70 26.25
C VAL A 389 0.50 0.75 26.06
N LEU A 390 0.04 1.61 26.98
CA LEU A 390 0.47 3.00 27.02
C LEU A 390 1.91 3.10 27.50
N LEU A 391 2.67 4.01 26.88
CA LEU A 391 4.00 4.37 27.34
C LEU A 391 3.87 5.10 28.69
N THR A 392 4.60 4.64 29.70
CA THR A 392 4.65 5.27 31.03
C THR A 392 6.08 5.34 31.53
N GLU A 393 6.36 6.27 32.43
CA GLU A 393 7.69 6.42 33.04
C GLU A 393 8.17 5.11 33.70
N THR A 394 7.30 4.48 34.49
CA THR A 394 7.61 3.21 35.17
C THR A 394 7.98 2.10 34.19
N LEU A 395 7.32 2.05 33.03
CA LEU A 395 7.61 1.07 31.99
C LEU A 395 9.02 1.26 31.43
N VAL A 396 9.38 2.51 31.13
CA VAL A 396 10.67 2.85 30.53
C VAL A 396 11.81 2.67 31.53
N GLN A 397 11.62 3.05 32.81
CA GLN A 397 12.62 2.90 33.87
C GLN A 397 12.92 1.43 34.21
N LYS A 398 11.91 0.56 34.12
CA LYS A 398 12.07 -0.87 34.43
C LYS A 398 12.77 -1.63 33.30
N ALA A 399 12.60 -1.18 32.06
CA ALA A 399 13.14 -1.85 30.89
C ALA A 399 14.67 -1.77 30.81
N ASP A 400 15.29 -2.87 30.39
CA ASP A 400 16.71 -2.92 30.07
C ASP A 400 17.02 -2.21 28.74
N ALA A 401 16.04 -2.16 27.84
CA ALA A 401 16.15 -1.46 26.56
C ALA A 401 14.80 -0.96 26.03
N VAL A 402 14.85 0.18 25.33
CA VAL A 402 13.77 0.65 24.46
C VAL A 402 14.19 0.43 23.00
N LEU A 403 13.43 -0.38 22.27
CA LEU A 403 13.65 -0.69 20.86
C LEU A 403 12.65 0.07 20.00
N ILE A 404 13.14 0.99 19.16
CA ILE A 404 12.28 1.79 18.26
C ILE A 404 12.24 1.12 16.88
N LEU A 405 11.07 0.57 16.53
CA LEU A 405 10.80 -0.08 15.24
C LEU A 405 9.96 0.79 14.31
N THR A 406 9.16 1.73 14.84
CA THR A 406 8.43 2.72 14.05
C THR A 406 8.40 4.08 14.75
N ASN A 407 8.74 5.15 14.01
CA ASN A 407 8.89 6.50 14.54
C ASN A 407 7.59 7.33 14.48
N HIS A 408 6.57 6.93 15.25
CA HIS A 408 5.31 7.66 15.35
C HIS A 408 5.48 9.03 16.02
N LYS A 409 4.77 10.05 15.55
CA LYS A 409 4.80 11.42 16.11
C LYS A 409 4.18 11.52 17.51
N ASN A 410 3.27 10.61 17.85
CA ASN A 410 2.52 10.61 19.11
C ASN A 410 3.26 9.94 20.28
N ILE A 411 4.51 9.52 20.08
CA ILE A 411 5.35 8.95 21.13
C ILE A 411 6.04 10.07 21.91
N ASP A 412 6.03 9.98 23.23
CA ASP A 412 6.81 10.87 24.09
C ASP A 412 8.29 10.46 24.10
N TYR A 413 9.02 10.90 23.09
CA TYR A 413 10.46 10.63 22.98
C TYR A 413 11.29 11.30 24.09
N ALA A 414 10.81 12.39 24.68
CA ALA A 414 11.50 13.06 25.78
C ALA A 414 11.48 12.19 27.05
N LEU A 415 10.36 11.51 27.31
CA LEU A 415 10.27 10.51 28.36
C LEU A 415 11.26 9.35 28.12
N ILE A 416 11.33 8.84 26.89
CA ILE A 416 12.29 7.77 26.53
C ILE A 416 13.73 8.26 26.75
N ASP A 417 14.07 9.45 26.27
CA ASP A 417 15.42 10.02 26.39
C ASP A 417 15.89 10.10 27.84
N GLN A 418 15.02 10.57 28.74
CA GLN A 418 15.35 10.81 30.15
C GLN A 418 15.42 9.54 30.99
N GLN A 419 14.61 8.52 30.65
CA GLN A 419 14.34 7.40 31.55
C GLN A 419 14.92 6.07 31.07
N ALA A 420 15.19 5.92 29.77
CA ALA A 420 15.62 4.64 29.22
C ALA A 420 17.06 4.30 29.62
N ALA A 421 17.27 3.07 30.07
CA ALA A 421 18.61 2.53 30.35
C ALA A 421 19.44 2.34 29.07
N LEU A 422 18.78 2.06 27.94
CA LEU A 422 19.36 1.87 26.62
C LEU A 422 18.31 2.21 25.58
N ILE A 423 18.69 2.92 24.51
CA ILE A 423 17.81 3.17 23.37
C ILE A 423 18.47 2.55 22.15
N PHE A 424 17.76 1.64 21.46
CA PHE A 424 18.17 1.14 20.16
C PHE A 424 17.15 1.56 19.11
N ASP A 425 17.57 2.43 18.19
CA ASP A 425 16.71 3.06 17.22
C ASP A 425 17.01 2.60 15.79
N THR A 426 16.01 1.98 15.16
CA THR A 426 16.09 1.50 13.77
C THR A 426 15.62 2.51 12.73
N ARG A 427 15.19 3.71 13.15
CA ARG A 427 14.55 4.74 12.31
C ARG A 427 15.24 6.10 12.34
N ASN A 428 16.42 6.20 12.96
CA ASN A 428 17.28 7.38 12.99
C ASN A 428 16.62 8.67 13.49
N THR A 429 15.89 8.57 14.60
CA THR A 429 15.33 9.68 15.36
C THR A 429 16.32 10.29 16.37
N HIS A 430 17.64 10.15 16.12
CA HIS A 430 18.72 10.56 17.04
C HIS A 430 18.64 12.03 17.49
N PHE A 431 18.12 12.93 16.65
CA PHE A 431 17.94 14.35 16.97
C PHE A 431 16.95 14.62 18.11
N LEU A 432 16.19 13.61 18.54
CA LEU A 432 15.28 13.67 19.68
C LEU A 432 15.96 13.27 21.01
N PHE A 433 17.21 12.78 20.98
CA PHE A 433 17.86 12.17 22.14
C PHE A 433 19.18 12.83 22.52
N LYS A 434 19.44 12.87 23.82
CA LYS A 434 20.73 13.23 24.45
C LYS A 434 21.30 12.08 25.28
N ASN A 435 20.57 10.98 25.43
CA ASN A 435 20.99 9.80 26.16
C ASN A 435 22.31 9.23 25.62
N GLU A 436 23.30 9.05 26.49
CA GLU A 436 24.64 8.54 26.11
C GLU A 436 24.63 7.07 25.69
N LYS A 437 23.58 6.32 26.05
CA LYS A 437 23.36 4.93 25.66
C LYS A 437 22.33 4.81 24.53
N TYR A 438 22.36 5.79 23.64
CA TYR A 438 21.63 5.77 22.38
C TYR A 438 22.47 5.07 21.30
N TYR A 439 21.86 4.10 20.65
CA TYR A 439 22.42 3.38 19.52
C TYR A 439 21.45 3.45 18.35
N LYS A 440 21.97 3.64 17.14
CA LYS A 440 21.20 3.57 15.90
C LYS A 440 21.61 2.36 15.08
N LEU A 441 20.69 1.85 14.26
CA LEU A 441 20.88 0.69 13.39
C LEU A 441 22.13 0.82 12.53
#